data_AF-A0A094GS19-F1
#
_entry.id   AF-A0A094GS19-F1
#
_cell.length_a   1.000
_cell.length_b   1.000
_cell.length_c   1.000
_cell.angle_alpha   90.00
_cell.angle_beta   90.00
_cell.angle_gamma   90.00
#
_symmetry.space_group_name_H-M   'P 1'
#
loop_
_entity.id
_entity.type
_entity.pdbx_description
1 polymer ?
#
loop_
_entity_poly.entity_id
_entity_poly.type
_entity_poly.pdbx_seq_one_letter_code
_entity_poly.pdbx_strand_id
1 'polypeptide(L)'
;MEVQEYDAWIYADDDLDLDKAPWTLGWVTQLSKSSVDFGKPLNVGRFHKGWMEEAGFTDVEEKVVKVPLGPWATGRQLKELGRYERWHMNQSVEAHSMAL
;
A
#
# COMPACT_ATOMS: atom_id res chain seq x y z
N MET A 1 -2.45 -10.90 -19.21
CA MET A 1 -1.58 -11.07 -18.02
C MET A 1 -2.22 -10.31 -16.89
N GLU A 2 -2.13 -10.81 -15.65
CA GLU A 2 -2.67 -10.13 -14.47
C GLU A 2 -1.55 -9.97 -13.45
N VAL A 3 -1.38 -8.75 -12.93
CA VAL A 3 -0.45 -8.43 -11.84
C VAL A 3 -1.23 -7.72 -10.76
N GLN A 4 -1.08 -8.19 -9.53
CA GLN A 4 -1.68 -7.59 -8.35
C GLN A 4 -0.55 -7.18 -7.41
N GLU A 5 -0.65 -5.97 -6.88
CA GLU A 5 0.35 -5.39 -5.99
C GLU A 5 -0.34 -4.76 -4.78
N TYR A 6 0.29 -4.89 -3.62
CA TYR A 6 -0.16 -4.23 -2.40
C TYR A 6 0.76 -3.03 -2.13
N ASP A 7 0.15 -1.85 -2.00
CA ASP A 7 0.89 -0.65 -1.64
C ASP A 7 1.10 -0.64 -0.11
N ALA A 8 2.36 -0.63 0.34
CA ALA A 8 2.68 -0.55 1.77
C ALA A 8 2.53 0.89 2.30
N TRP A 9 2.29 1.87 1.43
CA TRP A 9 1.99 3.24 1.84
C TRP A 9 0.60 3.36 2.45
N ILE A 10 0.44 4.31 3.38
CA ILE A 10 -0.84 4.63 4.01
C ILE A 10 -1.32 5.99 3.48
N TYR A 11 -2.59 6.04 3.10
CA TYR A 11 -3.24 7.23 2.56
C TYR A 11 -4.40 7.66 3.45
N ALA A 12 -4.71 8.95 3.46
CA ALA A 12 -5.91 9.50 4.08
C ALA A 12 -6.60 10.45 3.11
N ASP A 13 -7.94 10.46 3.11
CA ASP A 13 -8.74 11.32 2.22
C ASP A 13 -8.99 12.71 2.82
N ASP A 14 -8.87 12.87 4.14
CA ASP A 14 -9.14 14.12 4.90
C ASP A 14 -7.89 14.69 5.61
N ASP A 15 -6.73 14.10 5.36
CA ASP A 15 -5.43 14.46 5.96
C ASP A 15 -4.30 14.02 5.01
N LEU A 16 -4.21 14.67 3.85
CA LEU A 16 -3.33 14.27 2.75
C LEU A 16 -1.86 14.18 3.15
N ASP A 17 -1.43 15.03 4.08
CA ASP A 17 -0.06 15.09 4.60
C ASP A 17 0.14 14.23 5.86
N LEU A 18 -0.90 13.52 6.33
CA LEU A 18 -0.91 12.69 7.54
C LEU A 18 -0.48 13.44 8.82
N ASP A 19 -0.82 14.73 8.92
CA ASP A 19 -0.47 15.59 10.06
C ASP A 19 -1.03 15.07 11.39
N LYS A 20 -2.21 14.41 11.34
CA LYS A 20 -2.86 13.81 12.53
C LYS A 20 -2.23 12.46 12.91
N ALA A 21 -1.41 11.87 12.06
CA ALA A 21 -0.78 10.56 12.24
C ALA A 21 0.75 10.59 12.06
N PRO A 22 1.48 11.45 12.79
CA PRO A 22 2.91 11.69 12.55
C PRO A 22 3.78 10.44 12.75
N TRP A 23 3.40 9.54 13.66
CA TRP A 23 4.12 8.28 13.90
C TRP A 23 3.93 7.28 12.76
N THR A 24 2.72 7.23 12.19
CA THR A 24 2.43 6.43 11.01
C THR A 24 3.21 6.94 9.81
N LEU A 25 3.20 8.26 9.59
CA LEU A 25 3.98 8.91 8.53
C LEU A 25 5.48 8.61 8.69
N GLY A 26 6.01 8.77 9.90
CA GLY A 26 7.41 8.47 10.20
C GLY A 26 7.79 7.02 9.90
N TRP A 27 6.93 6.07 10.28
CA TRP A 27 7.15 4.65 10.00
C TRP A 27 7.12 4.32 8.50
N VAL A 28 6.10 4.74 7.75
CA VAL A 28 6.03 4.44 6.29
C VAL A 28 7.13 5.14 5.50
N THR A 29 7.55 6.34 5.94
CA THR A 29 8.68 7.06 5.33
C THR A 29 9.99 6.31 5.55
N GLN A 30 10.24 5.86 6.78
CA GLN A 30 11.44 5.09 7.10
C GLN A 30 11.46 3.77 6.32
N LEU A 31 10.32 3.09 6.24
CA LEU A 31 10.18 1.85 5.50
C LEU A 31 10.48 2.03 4.00
N SER A 32 9.90 3.07 3.39
CA SER A 32 10.16 3.40 1.98
C SER A 32 11.64 3.71 1.75
N LYS A 33 12.26 4.51 2.60
CA LYS A 33 13.69 4.81 2.52
C LYS A 33 14.54 3.54 2.61
N SER A 34 14.34 2.71 3.64
CA SER A 34 15.08 1.47 3.80
C SER A 34 14.89 0.53 2.61
N SER A 35 13.69 0.46 2.03
CA SER A 35 13.42 -0.37 0.85
C SER A 35 14.22 0.06 -0.38
N VAL A 36 14.41 1.37 -0.58
CA VAL A 36 15.24 1.92 -1.65
C VAL A 36 16.71 1.63 -1.39
N ASP A 37 17.20 1.86 -0.17
CA ASP A 37 18.58 1.61 0.22
C ASP A 37 18.95 0.11 0.09
N PHE A 38 18.01 -0.78 0.39
CA PHE A 38 18.14 -2.23 0.21
C PHE A 38 18.07 -2.68 -1.27
N GLY A 39 17.66 -1.79 -2.18
CA GLY A 39 17.55 -2.08 -3.62
C GLY A 39 16.26 -2.78 -4.03
N LYS A 40 15.25 -2.82 -3.17
CA LYS A 40 13.91 -3.36 -3.47
C LYS A 40 12.84 -2.33 -3.09
N PRO A 41 12.64 -1.29 -3.91
CA PRO A 41 11.69 -0.22 -3.59
C PRO A 41 10.28 -0.80 -3.44
N LEU A 42 9.63 -0.44 -2.33
CA LEU A 42 8.20 -0.69 -2.13
C LEU A 42 7.36 0.32 -2.92
N ASN A 43 6.05 0.10 -2.99
CA ASN A 43 5.06 1.06 -3.50
C ASN A 43 5.25 1.35 -5.00
N VAL A 44 5.57 0.30 -5.76
CA VAL A 44 5.83 0.35 -7.20
C VAL A 44 4.60 0.06 -8.06
N GLY A 45 3.47 -0.36 -7.44
CA GLY A 45 2.25 -0.73 -8.16
C GLY A 45 1.77 0.34 -9.15
N ARG A 46 1.91 1.62 -8.80
CA ARG A 46 1.60 2.77 -9.68
C ARG A 46 2.39 2.82 -10.99
N PHE A 47 3.49 2.08 -11.10
CA PHE A 47 4.31 2.01 -12.31
C PHE A 47 3.98 0.80 -13.18
N HIS A 48 3.24 -0.19 -12.64
CA HIS A 48 3.02 -1.47 -13.32
C HIS A 48 2.32 -1.30 -14.66
N LYS A 49 1.31 -0.44 -14.74
CA LYS A 49 0.62 -0.18 -16.02
C LYS A 49 1.60 0.32 -17.09
N GLY A 50 2.40 1.33 -16.76
CA GLY A 50 3.40 1.89 -17.68
C GLY A 50 4.44 0.85 -18.09
N TRP A 51 4.97 0.07 -17.14
CA TRP A 51 5.94 -0.99 -17.43
C TRP A 51 5.36 -2.09 -18.34
N MET A 52 4.08 -2.42 -18.19
CA MET A 52 3.42 -3.35 -19.11
C MET A 52 3.29 -2.78 -20.52
N GLU A 53 2.87 -1.52 -20.65
CA GLU A 53 2.76 -0.86 -21.95
C GLU A 53 4.15 -0.78 -22.64
N GLU A 54 5.19 -0.40 -21.92
CA GLU A 54 6.57 -0.34 -22.40
C GLU A 54 7.11 -1.72 -22.82
N ALA A 55 6.69 -2.79 -22.15
CA ALA A 55 7.02 -4.16 -22.52
C ALA A 55 6.24 -4.68 -23.75
N GLY A 56 5.34 -3.87 -24.33
CA GLY A 56 4.60 -4.19 -25.56
C GLY A 56 3.26 -4.89 -25.32
N PHE A 57 2.76 -4.90 -24.09
CA PHE A 57 1.38 -5.34 -23.83
C PHE A 57 0.39 -4.32 -24.40
N THR A 58 -0.66 -4.82 -25.04
CA THR A 58 -1.77 -4.01 -25.54
C THR A 58 -2.98 -4.16 -24.62
N ASP A 59 -3.90 -3.18 -24.65
CA ASP A 59 -5.15 -3.19 -23.88
C ASP A 59 -4.93 -3.32 -22.36
N VAL A 60 -3.95 -2.58 -21.82
CA VAL A 60 -3.60 -2.60 -20.40
C VAL A 60 -4.62 -1.80 -19.57
N GLU A 61 -5.37 -2.49 -18.71
CA GLU A 61 -6.30 -1.89 -17.75
C GLU A 61 -5.70 -1.86 -16.33
N GLU A 62 -5.99 -0.81 -15.57
CA GLU A 62 -5.61 -0.67 -14.17
C GLU A 62 -6.86 -0.46 -13.30
N LYS A 63 -6.91 -1.19 -12.18
CA LYS A 63 -7.94 -1.02 -11.17
C LYS A 63 -7.30 -0.82 -9.80
N VAL A 64 -7.38 0.41 -9.30
CA VAL A 64 -6.96 0.76 -7.94
C VAL A 64 -8.16 0.63 -6.99
N VAL A 65 -8.00 -0.11 -5.90
CA VAL A 65 -9.05 -0.33 -4.89
C VAL A 65 -8.60 0.25 -3.57
N LYS A 66 -9.38 1.17 -3.01
CA LYS A 66 -9.15 1.69 -1.65
C LYS A 66 -9.60 0.65 -0.62
N VAL A 67 -8.72 0.35 0.33
CA VAL A 67 -8.98 -0.61 1.42
C VAL A 67 -8.90 0.14 2.76
N PRO A 68 -9.96 0.13 3.58
CA PRO A 68 -9.92 0.80 4.88
C PRO A 68 -8.94 0.13 5.84
N LEU A 69 -8.09 0.92 6.50
CA LEU A 69 -7.26 0.40 7.59
C LEU A 69 -8.08 0.32 8.89
N GLY A 70 -8.73 -0.83 9.10
CA GLY A 70 -9.57 -1.09 10.29
C GLY A 70 -11.08 -0.99 10.04
N PRO A 71 -11.91 -1.40 11.02
CA PRO A 71 -13.36 -1.56 10.87
C PRO A 71 -14.17 -0.25 11.02
N TRP A 72 -13.60 0.89 10.64
CA TRP A 72 -14.24 2.20 10.81
C TRP A 72 -15.16 2.58 9.65
N ALA A 73 -14.86 2.13 8.42
CA ALA A 73 -15.65 2.44 7.24
C ALA A 73 -17.10 1.92 7.36
N THR A 74 -18.07 2.70 6.86
CA THR A 74 -19.49 2.31 6.90
C THR A 74 -19.77 1.18 5.92
N GLY A 75 -20.65 0.25 6.31
CA GLY A 75 -21.06 -0.89 5.48
C GLY A 75 -20.43 -2.21 5.95
N ARG A 76 -21.21 -3.30 5.92
CA ARG A 76 -20.81 -4.60 6.49
C ARG A 76 -19.54 -5.14 5.84
N GLN A 77 -19.46 -5.08 4.52
CA GLN A 77 -18.33 -5.59 3.73
C GLN A 77 -17.05 -4.78 3.98
N LEU A 78 -17.11 -3.45 3.99
CA LEU A 78 -15.95 -2.60 4.26
C LEU A 78 -15.43 -2.75 5.70
N LYS A 79 -16.32 -2.93 6.68
CA LYS A 79 -15.91 -3.24 8.06
C LYS A 79 -15.17 -4.58 8.16
N GLU A 80 -15.60 -5.58 7.40
CA GLU A 80 -14.97 -6.88 7.36
C GLU A 80 -13.62 -6.83 6.66
N LEU A 81 -13.58 -6.23 5.48
CA LEU A 81 -12.35 -5.99 4.74
C LEU A 81 -11.32 -5.23 5.59
N GLY A 82 -11.72 -4.16 6.27
CA GLY A 82 -10.82 -3.40 7.12
C GLY A 82 -10.34 -4.15 8.37
N ARG A 83 -11.09 -5.14 8.88
CA ARG A 83 -10.58 -6.02 9.96
C ARG A 83 -9.43 -6.88 9.45
N TYR A 84 -9.60 -7.49 8.28
CA TYR A 84 -8.58 -8.32 7.66
C TYR A 84 -7.36 -7.48 7.28
N GLU A 85 -7.56 -6.29 6.72
CA GLU A 85 -6.46 -5.41 6.36
C GLU A 85 -5.65 -4.99 7.59
N ARG A 86 -6.31 -4.57 8.68
CA ARG A 86 -5.61 -4.24 9.92
C ARG A 86 -4.83 -5.43 10.48
N TRP A 87 -5.37 -6.65 10.36
CA TRP A 87 -4.66 -7.86 10.78
C TRP A 87 -3.45 -8.12 9.89
N HIS A 88 -3.62 -8.08 8.57
CA HIS A 88 -2.56 -8.22 7.58
C HIS A 88 -1.43 -7.22 7.84
N MET A 89 -1.74 -5.93 7.99
CA MET A 89 -0.76 -4.89 8.27
C MET A 89 0.04 -5.20 9.54
N ASN A 90 -0.63 -5.59 10.64
CA ASN A 90 0.05 -5.95 11.90
C ASN A 90 0.97 -7.17 11.77
N GLN A 91 0.59 -8.19 10.99
CA GLN A 91 1.47 -9.34 10.72
C GLN A 91 2.66 -8.94 9.83
N SER A 92 2.43 -8.00 8.91
CA SER A 92 3.44 -7.49 7.99
C SER A 92 4.47 -6.59 8.67
N VAL A 93 4.16 -5.94 9.80
CA VAL A 93 5.10 -5.04 10.50
C VAL A 93 6.42 -5.72 10.81
N GLU A 94 6.42 -6.93 11.36
CA GLU A 94 7.64 -7.64 11.74
C GLU A 94 8.49 -7.97 10.50
N ALA A 95 7.85 -8.52 9.46
CA ALA A 95 8.53 -8.87 8.22
C ALA A 95 9.13 -7.64 7.52
N HIS A 96 8.39 -6.54 7.45
CA HIS A 96 8.83 -5.33 6.75
C HIS A 96 9.86 -4.54 7.56
N SER A 97 9.75 -4.52 8.88
CA SER A 97 10.63 -3.71 9.74
C SER A 97 11.91 -4.43 10.14
N MET A 98 11.96 -5.77 10.11
CA MET A 98 13.18 -6.53 10.43
C MET A 98 13.96 -7.02 9.21
N ALA A 99 13.34 -7.08 8.03
CA ALA A 99 14.01 -7.57 6.82
C ALA A 99 14.76 -6.49 6.02
N LEU A 100 14.48 -5.21 6.28
CA LEU A 100 15.08 -4.04 5.63
C LEU A 100 16.05 -3.33 6.59
#